data_AF-A0A4U9VAI5-F1
#
_entry.id   AF-A0A4U9VAI5-F1
#
_cell.length_a   1.000
_cell.length_b   1.000
_cell.length_c   1.000
_cell.angle_alpha   90.00
_cell.angle_beta   90.00
_cell.angle_gamma   90.00
#
_symmetry.space_group_name_H-M   'P 1'
#
loop_
_entity.id
_entity.type
_entity.pdbx_description
1 polymer ?
#
loop_
_entity_poly.entity_id
_entity_poly.type
_entity_poly.pdbx_seq_one_letter_code
_entity_poly.pdbx_strand_id
1 'polypeptide(L)'
;MVLKVPAKETLYRLYIVPINSIKVVGENSQEKIKAPITFGIAYGVLVSHLPSSGSQTHGWAHQCQANGLQLTSTGNMHTLFSGLQVVPADSMPGEQKIFPGLPRVFPVKALKGQADGKPFDLRCP
;
A
#
# COMPACT_ATOMS: atom_id res chain seq x y z
N MET A 1 11.72 -6.00 -24.88
CA MET A 1 11.06 -6.93 -23.95
C MET A 1 9.70 -6.33 -23.59
N VAL A 2 8.60 -6.99 -23.94
CA VAL A 2 7.24 -6.45 -23.74
C VAL A 2 6.73 -6.89 -22.36
N LEU A 3 6.16 -5.97 -21.59
CA LEU A 3 5.48 -6.28 -20.32
C LEU A 3 4.28 -7.18 -20.62
N LYS A 4 4.31 -8.41 -20.10
CA LYS A 4 3.18 -9.35 -20.21
C LYS A 4 2.09 -8.95 -19.23
N VAL A 5 0.82 -9.07 -19.66
CA VAL A 5 -0.34 -8.88 -18.78
C VAL A 5 -0.28 -9.89 -17.63
N PRO A 6 -0.43 -9.45 -16.37
CA PRO A 6 -0.26 -10.33 -15.22
C PRO A 6 -1.56 -11.10 -14.95
N ALA A 7 -1.42 -12.32 -14.41
CA ALA A 7 -2.58 -13.15 -14.04
C ALA A 7 -3.29 -12.64 -12.78
N LYS A 8 -2.56 -11.95 -11.90
CA LYS A 8 -3.02 -11.32 -10.66
C LYS A 8 -2.40 -9.94 -10.51
N GLU A 9 -3.08 -9.03 -9.84
CA GLU A 9 -2.54 -7.70 -9.56
C GLU A 9 -1.13 -7.80 -8.97
N THR A 10 -0.20 -7.07 -9.58
CA THR A 10 1.20 -7.02 -9.19
C THR A 10 1.59 -5.57 -8.91
N LEU A 11 2.22 -5.34 -7.76
CA LEU A 11 2.64 -4.00 -7.34
C LEU A 11 4.12 -3.78 -7.63
N TYR A 12 4.42 -2.60 -8.15
CA TYR A 12 5.78 -2.11 -8.36
C TYR A 12 5.99 -0.82 -7.58
N ARG A 13 7.19 -0.62 -7.05
CA ARG A 13 7.61 0.68 -6.51
C ARG A 13 8.49 1.37 -7.54
N LEU A 14 8.03 2.52 -8.02
CA LEU A 14 8.80 3.39 -8.88
C LEU A 14 9.40 4.50 -8.02
N TYR A 15 10.73 4.60 -8.05
CA TYR A 15 11.48 5.64 -7.37
C TYR A 15 12.00 6.64 -8.39
N ILE A 16 11.65 7.91 -8.19
CA ILE A 16 12.12 9.03 -8.98
C ILE A 16 13.13 9.79 -8.12
N VAL A 17 14.41 9.65 -8.48
CA VAL A 17 15.52 10.28 -7.77
C VAL A 17 16.10 11.36 -8.68
N PRO A 18 16.00 12.65 -8.32
CA PRO A 18 16.58 13.71 -9.14
C PRO A 18 18.12 13.64 -9.11
N ILE A 19 18.74 13.86 -10.26
CA ILE A 19 20.19 14.02 -10.35
C ILE A 19 20.50 15.52 -10.22
N ASN A 20 21.15 15.91 -9.13
CA ASN A 20 21.54 17.30 -8.88
C ASN A 20 22.93 17.56 -9.46
N SER A 21 23.06 18.54 -10.37
CA SER A 21 24.36 19.05 -10.86
C SER A 21 24.65 20.43 -10.26
N ILE A 22 25.22 20.46 -9.06
CA ILE A 22 25.54 21.73 -8.39
C ILE A 22 26.92 22.18 -8.83
N LYS A 23 26.97 23.28 -9.58
CA LYS A 23 28.19 24.07 -9.77
C LYS A 23 28.21 25.19 -8.73
N VAL A 24 29.18 25.15 -7.81
CA VAL A 24 29.44 26.27 -6.91
C VAL A 24 30.07 27.39 -7.75
N VAL A 25 29.30 28.43 -8.05
CA VAL A 25 29.82 29.64 -8.72
C VAL A 25 29.98 30.72 -7.67
N GLY A 26 31.23 31.08 -7.35
CA GLY A 26 31.55 32.17 -6.43
C GLY A 26 33.06 32.37 -6.29
N GLU A 27 33.52 33.55 -6.71
CA GLU A 27 34.90 34.03 -6.60
C GLU A 27 35.42 34.10 -5.15
N ASN A 28 36.74 34.06 -5.07
CA ASN A 28 37.64 34.17 -3.90
C ASN A 28 37.36 35.39 -3.00
N SER A 29 36.26 35.42 -2.25
CA SER A 29 36.09 36.40 -1.16
C SER A 29 36.72 35.86 0.13
N GLN A 30 37.83 36.46 0.57
CA GLN A 30 38.63 35.99 1.72
C GLN A 30 37.99 36.16 3.11
N GLU A 31 36.74 36.65 3.24
CA GLU A 31 36.19 37.06 4.55
C GLU A 31 34.83 36.46 4.96
N LYS A 32 34.28 35.45 4.27
CA LYS A 32 33.03 34.82 4.72
C LYS A 32 33.09 33.30 4.67
N ILE A 33 32.90 32.65 5.83
CA ILE A 33 32.67 31.20 5.92
C ILE A 33 31.40 30.89 5.14
N LYS A 34 31.52 30.20 3.99
CA LYS A 34 30.39 29.69 3.22
C LYS A 34 30.29 28.17 3.43
N ALA A 35 29.16 27.71 3.96
CA ALA A 35 28.84 26.28 4.04
C ALA A 35 27.73 25.97 3.01
N PRO A 36 28.06 25.42 1.83
CA PRO A 36 27.05 25.08 0.84
C PRO A 36 26.18 23.92 1.35
N ILE A 37 24.86 24.11 1.43
CA ILE A 37 23.89 23.07 1.75
C ILE A 37 23.25 22.59 0.45
N THR A 38 23.23 21.28 0.25
CA THR A 38 22.51 20.60 -0.84
C THR A 38 21.42 19.73 -0.24
N PHE A 39 20.19 19.84 -0.75
CA PHE A 39 19.13 18.88 -0.46
C PHE A 39 18.53 18.33 -1.77
N GLY A 40 18.07 17.08 -1.73
CA GLY A 40 17.40 16.42 -2.84
C GLY A 40 16.10 15.80 -2.35
N ILE A 41 15.04 15.93 -3.14
CA ILE A 41 13.72 15.37 -2.84
C ILE A 41 13.47 14.24 -3.84
N ALA A 42 13.40 13.01 -3.33
CA ALA A 42 13.01 11.85 -4.12
C ALA A 42 11.53 11.54 -3.91
N TYR A 43 10.89 10.97 -4.93
CA TYR A 43 9.49 10.56 -4.88
C TYR A 43 9.40 9.05 -5.08
N GLY A 44 8.65 8.37 -4.21
CA GLY A 44 8.31 6.96 -4.35
C GLY A 44 6.82 6.81 -4.67
N VAL A 45 6.48 6.19 -5.78
CA VAL A 45 5.09 5.90 -6.16
C VAL A 45 4.86 4.40 -6.30
N LEU A 46 3.62 3.98 -6.02
CA LEU A 46 3.20 2.59 -6.15
C LEU A 46 2.40 2.43 -7.45
N VAL A 47 2.83 1.51 -8.31
CA VAL A 47 2.20 1.22 -9.61
C VAL A 47 1.53 -0.13 -9.53
N SER A 48 0.21 -0.16 -9.68
CA SER A 48 -0.58 -1.40 -9.80
C SER A 48 -0.63 -1.86 -11.26
N HIS A 49 -0.03 -3.01 -11.56
CA HIS A 49 -0.19 -3.69 -12.84
C HIS A 49 -1.33 -4.69 -12.74
N LEU A 50 -2.43 -4.42 -13.43
CA LEU A 50 -3.67 -5.16 -13.31
C LEU A 50 -3.80 -6.25 -14.39
N PRO A 51 -4.50 -7.36 -14.11
CA PRO A 51 -4.99 -8.26 -15.15
C PRO A 51 -5.86 -7.51 -16.16
N SER A 52 -6.03 -8.09 -17.36
CA SER A 52 -6.92 -7.50 -18.36
C SER A 52 -8.33 -7.36 -17.80
N SER A 53 -9.02 -6.25 -18.12
CA SER A 53 -10.29 -5.89 -17.47
C SER A 53 -11.36 -6.99 -17.53
N GLY A 54 -11.44 -7.75 -18.63
CA GLY A 54 -12.38 -8.87 -18.77
C GLY A 54 -12.03 -10.13 -17.96
N SER A 55 -10.84 -10.18 -17.35
CA SER A 55 -10.38 -11.28 -16.50
C SER A 55 -10.29 -10.92 -15.02
N GLN A 56 -10.64 -9.68 -14.66
CA GLN A 56 -10.58 -9.22 -13.27
C GLN A 56 -11.69 -9.86 -12.44
N THR A 57 -11.31 -10.41 -11.30
CA THR A 57 -12.18 -11.11 -10.35
C THR A 57 -11.90 -10.56 -8.96
N HIS A 58 -12.98 -10.30 -8.23
CA HIS A 58 -12.96 -9.79 -6.87
C HIS A 58 -13.58 -10.83 -5.94
N GLY A 59 -13.10 -10.85 -4.70
CA GLY A 59 -13.60 -11.75 -3.68
C GLY A 59 -12.67 -11.77 -2.49
N TRP A 60 -13.24 -12.06 -1.33
CA TRP A 60 -12.48 -12.20 -0.10
C TRP A 60 -13.09 -13.26 0.80
N ALA A 61 -12.28 -13.76 1.73
CA ALA A 61 -12.68 -14.69 2.77
C ALA A 61 -12.04 -14.30 4.10
N HIS A 62 -12.62 -14.79 5.19
CA HIS A 62 -12.06 -14.63 6.54
C HIS A 62 -11.79 -15.98 7.18
N GLN A 63 -10.84 -16.00 8.11
CA GLN A 63 -10.54 -17.13 8.98
C GLN A 63 -10.24 -16.61 10.39
N CYS A 64 -10.84 -17.24 11.39
CA CYS A 64 -10.51 -16.97 12.78
C CYS A 64 -9.28 -17.80 13.18
N GLN A 65 -8.26 -17.13 13.69
CA GLN A 65 -7.01 -17.72 14.14
C GLN A 65 -6.79 -17.38 15.62
N ALA A 66 -5.90 -18.12 16.29
CA ALA A 66 -5.58 -17.88 17.70
C ALA A 66 -5.05 -16.46 17.96
N ASN A 67 -4.40 -15.85 16.96
CA ASN A 67 -3.83 -14.51 17.01
C ASN A 67 -4.75 -13.41 16.42
N GLY A 68 -5.99 -13.73 16.06
CA GLY A 68 -6.98 -12.77 15.57
C GLY A 68 -7.69 -13.19 14.29
N LEU A 69 -8.17 -12.21 13.53
CA LEU A 69 -8.95 -12.42 12.32
C LEU A 69 -8.07 -12.25 11.07
N GLN A 70 -7.94 -13.31 10.28
CA GLN A 70 -7.25 -13.26 8.99
C GLN A 70 -8.24 -12.94 7.87
N LEU A 71 -7.90 -11.96 7.03
CA LEU A 71 -8.59 -11.65 5.79
C LEU A 71 -7.71 -12.03 4.59
N THR A 72 -8.33 -12.60 3.56
CA THR A 72 -7.63 -13.08 2.35
C THR A 72 -8.41 -12.64 1.11
N SER A 73 -7.73 -12.06 0.11
CA SER A 73 -8.33 -11.89 -1.21
C SER A 73 -8.35 -13.24 -1.95
N THR A 74 -9.54 -13.63 -2.41
CA THR A 74 -9.76 -14.86 -3.18
C THR A 74 -9.81 -14.61 -4.68
N GLY A 75 -9.89 -13.35 -5.10
CA GLY A 75 -9.83 -12.93 -6.50
C GLY A 75 -8.40 -12.80 -7.03
N ASN A 76 -8.28 -12.26 -8.25
CA ASN A 76 -7.01 -11.88 -8.85
C ASN A 76 -6.73 -10.37 -8.76
N MET A 77 -7.61 -9.62 -8.09
CA MET A 77 -7.46 -8.21 -7.72
C MET A 77 -7.39 -8.05 -6.20
N HIS A 78 -6.86 -6.93 -5.70
CA HIS A 78 -7.01 -6.60 -4.28
C HIS A 78 -8.48 -6.39 -3.89
N THR A 79 -8.78 -6.64 -2.62
CA THR A 79 -10.02 -6.18 -1.98
C THR A 79 -9.70 -4.96 -1.14
N LEU A 80 -10.47 -3.88 -1.36
CA LEU A 80 -10.39 -2.65 -0.57
C LEU A 80 -11.35 -2.75 0.62
N PHE A 81 -10.77 -2.73 1.82
CA PHE A 81 -11.50 -2.64 3.07
C PHE A 81 -11.47 -1.19 3.56
N SER A 82 -12.63 -0.58 3.80
CA SER A 82 -12.73 0.82 4.24
C SER A 82 -13.74 1.00 5.38
N GLY A 83 -13.61 2.12 6.11
CA GLY A 83 -14.52 2.44 7.23
C GLY A 83 -14.44 1.42 8.37
N LEU A 84 -13.25 0.86 8.58
CA LEU A 84 -13.02 -0.28 9.46
C LEU A 84 -13.15 0.12 10.93
N GLN A 85 -13.95 -0.65 11.66
CA GLN A 85 -14.20 -0.51 13.08
C GLN A 85 -13.82 -1.84 13.76
N VAL A 86 -12.98 -1.74 14.77
CA VAL A 86 -12.41 -2.89 15.50
C VAL A 86 -12.91 -2.96 16.93
N VAL A 87 -12.93 -4.17 17.49
CA VAL A 87 -13.16 -4.41 18.92
C VAL A 87 -12.05 -5.31 19.47
N PRO A 88 -11.29 -4.89 20.50
CA PRO A 88 -11.35 -3.59 21.19
C PRO A 88 -11.02 -2.41 20.27
N ALA A 89 -11.55 -1.22 20.59
CA ALA A 89 -11.38 -0.03 19.78
C ALA A 89 -9.91 0.42 19.82
N ASP A 90 -9.23 0.27 18.68
CA ASP A 90 -7.83 0.61 18.53
C ASP A 90 -7.64 1.40 17.22
N SER A 91 -6.52 2.10 17.09
CA SER A 91 -6.24 2.91 15.91
C SER A 91 -5.95 2.01 14.70
N MET A 92 -6.96 1.78 13.86
CA MET A 92 -6.78 1.08 12.58
C MET A 92 -6.74 2.10 11.43
N PRO A 93 -5.85 1.94 10.43
CA PRO A 93 -5.85 2.85 9.30
C PRO A 93 -7.16 2.74 8.53
N GLY A 94 -7.71 3.89 8.11
CA GLY A 94 -9.07 4.00 7.58
C GLY A 94 -9.38 3.14 6.35
N GLU A 95 -8.35 2.75 5.60
CA GLU A 95 -8.42 1.82 4.47
C GLU A 95 -7.31 0.77 4.52
N GLN A 96 -7.64 -0.47 4.14
CA GLN A 96 -6.71 -1.58 3.96
C GLN A 96 -6.95 -2.25 2.61
N LYS A 97 -5.87 -2.40 1.83
CA LYS A 97 -5.90 -3.24 0.63
C LYS A 97 -5.30 -4.59 0.96
N ILE A 98 -6.02 -5.66 0.62
CA ILE A 98 -5.54 -7.03 0.76
C ILE A 98 -5.34 -7.60 -0.63
N PHE A 99 -4.09 -7.89 -0.96
CA PHE A 99 -3.68 -8.33 -2.30
C PHE A 99 -3.76 -9.86 -2.43
N PRO A 100 -3.97 -10.36 -3.67
CA PRO A 100 -3.95 -11.80 -3.92
C PRO A 100 -2.66 -12.46 -3.45
N GLY A 101 -2.78 -13.56 -2.69
CA GLY A 101 -1.63 -14.30 -2.15
C GLY A 101 -0.94 -13.67 -0.94
N LEU A 102 -1.42 -12.52 -0.47
CA LEU A 102 -0.91 -11.82 0.73
C LEU A 102 -2.04 -11.69 1.76
N PRO A 103 -2.39 -12.77 2.48
CA PRO A 103 -3.36 -12.69 3.56
C PRO A 103 -2.86 -11.76 4.67
N ARG A 104 -3.80 -11.11 5.37
CA ARG A 104 -3.48 -10.20 6.47
C ARG A 104 -4.23 -10.57 7.73
N VAL A 105 -3.49 -10.67 8.83
CA VAL A 105 -4.03 -10.93 10.16
C VAL A 105 -4.23 -9.61 10.88
N PHE A 106 -5.41 -9.42 11.45
CA PHE A 106 -5.75 -8.32 12.34
C PHE A 106 -5.87 -8.89 13.76
N PRO A 107 -5.14 -8.35 14.75
CA PRO A 107 -5.14 -8.85 16.13
C PRO A 107 -6.42 -8.42 16.88
N VAL A 108 -7.58 -8.69 16.30
CA VAL A 108 -8.90 -8.26 16.78
C VAL A 108 -9.87 -9.44 16.73
N LYS A 109 -10.88 -9.41 17.61
CA LYS A 109 -11.93 -10.44 17.64
C LYS A 109 -13.15 -10.08 16.82
N ALA A 110 -13.42 -8.80 16.64
CA ALA A 110 -14.48 -8.33 15.76
C ALA A 110 -13.98 -7.23 14.84
N LEU A 111 -14.42 -7.30 13.59
CA LEU A 111 -14.09 -6.35 12.54
C LEU A 111 -15.33 -6.10 11.69
N LYS A 112 -15.70 -4.84 11.51
CA LYS A 112 -16.81 -4.43 10.64
C LYS A 112 -16.39 -3.25 9.77
N GLY A 113 -17.04 -3.10 8.62
CA GLY A 113 -16.75 -2.02 7.68
C GLY A 113 -17.32 -2.32 6.31
N GLN A 114 -16.63 -1.86 5.27
CA GLN A 114 -16.98 -2.11 3.88
C GLN A 114 -15.85 -2.86 3.17
N ALA A 115 -16.18 -3.86 2.36
CA ALA A 115 -15.27 -4.58 1.49
C ALA A 115 -15.74 -4.39 0.05
N ASP A 116 -14.93 -3.72 -0.78
CA ASP A 116 -15.30 -3.29 -2.13
C ASP A 116 -16.67 -2.57 -2.17
N GLY A 117 -16.93 -1.72 -1.16
CA GLY A 117 -18.18 -0.98 -0.99
C GLY A 117 -19.36 -1.78 -0.42
N LYS A 118 -19.19 -3.09 -0.14
CA LYS A 118 -20.24 -3.92 0.47
C LYS A 118 -20.03 -4.04 1.98
N PRO A 119 -21.07 -3.83 2.81
CA PRO A 119 -20.93 -3.90 4.26
C PRO A 119 -20.60 -5.32 4.72
N PHE A 120 -19.83 -5.43 5.80
CA PHE A 120 -19.57 -6.70 6.49
C PHE A 120 -19.46 -6.48 8.01
N ASP A 121 -19.79 -7.52 8.79
CA ASP A 121 -19.56 -7.62 10.24
C ASP A 121 -19.07 -9.04 10.52
N LEU A 122 -17.85 -9.16 11.03
CA LEU A 122 -17.21 -10.43 11.37
C LEU A 122 -16.92 -10.48 12.85
N ARG A 123 -17.16 -11.65 13.45
CA ARG A 123 -16.86 -11.93 14.85
C ARG A 123 -16.26 -13.32 14.98
N CYS A 124 -15.11 -13.39 15.62
CA CYS A 124 -14.46 -14.63 16.00
C CYS A 124 -14.81 -14.98 17.45
N PRO A 125 -14.99 -16.29 17.76
CA PRO A 125 -15.22 -16.76 19.12
C PRO A 125 -14.06 -16.42 20.08
#